data_AF-A0A4V1F5Q1-F1
#
_entry.id   AF-A0A4V1F5Q1-F1
#
_cell.length_a   1.000
_cell.length_b   1.000
_cell.length_c   1.000
_cell.angle_alpha   90.00
_cell.angle_beta   90.00
_cell.angle_gamma   90.00
#
_symmetry.space_group_name_H-M   'P 1'
#
loop_
_entity.id
_entity.type
_entity.pdbx_description
1 polymer ?
#
loop_
_entity_poly.entity_id
_entity_poly.type
_entity_poly.pdbx_seq_one_letter_code
_entity_poly.pdbx_strand_id
1 'polypeptide(L)'
;MNEAALGIHASDSESEALRSESSGSGGGESGGGLRIALSKLLAVVRLTPAQAAQLVADLLDRLECPDGGRPTPLHGDAVTVSDGGRLTIDGDGPAPGAETDAVAAGVLRDIAANCRGSGFGDVLIESISDTTDSDGMIRRVRPVIDPELDPAGEARRRRRIGDLVRATAGRAPAQGSPVGDRTATAPAPSVPSAPSVPSGSLAPGTGWYPPVPSAWHLRRRRPSRRQGVFALLVIVVLAGAVAAAPRAWDQLHRGWSALVEPADQSADNRIEPVSPPPEPASPSGAPPAAEGAPAGPVNTGAPASAGQIASVTASFADGSCSPGQPCSVRVDIRLDPAAPVDAVTWRLDVYNRCSGEVQAGGDVTMPTEPGREGVYGLSRTTLPTGPALAVAAVTNAPAVAASEPLYVPAENAAC
;
A
#
# COMPACT_ATOMS: atom_id res chain seq x y z
N MET A 1 46.92 52.85 -45.80
CA MET A 1 47.32 52.91 -44.39
C MET A 1 46.60 51.77 -43.69
N ASN A 2 47.39 50.77 -43.26
CA ASN A 2 47.34 49.86 -42.07
C ASN A 2 45.95 49.51 -41.49
N GLU A 3 45.63 48.32 -40.98
CA GLU A 3 46.27 47.03 -40.65
C GLU A 3 45.13 46.13 -40.09
N ALA A 4 45.47 44.89 -39.70
CA ALA A 4 44.69 43.87 -38.97
C ALA A 4 43.86 42.92 -39.89
N ALA A 5 44.27 41.71 -40.26
CA ALA A 5 44.99 40.59 -39.60
C ALA A 5 44.09 39.62 -38.82
N LEU A 6 44.38 38.33 -39.07
CA LEU A 6 44.02 37.07 -38.38
C LEU A 6 42.69 36.43 -38.84
N GLY A 7 42.67 35.34 -39.60
CA GLY A 7 43.65 34.26 -39.76
C GLY A 7 43.19 33.02 -38.98
N ILE A 8 42.30 32.24 -39.59
CA ILE A 8 41.72 31.02 -39.05
C ILE A 8 42.75 29.89 -39.22
N HIS A 9 43.27 29.39 -38.11
CA HIS A 9 44.11 28.19 -38.08
C HIS A 9 43.24 26.93 -38.08
N ALA A 10 43.61 26.04 -39.01
CA ALA A 10 43.24 24.64 -39.03
C ALA A 10 43.73 23.91 -37.77
N SER A 11 42.97 22.88 -37.38
CA SER A 11 43.56 21.68 -36.79
C SER A 11 42.75 20.49 -37.28
N ASP A 12 43.32 19.87 -38.31
CA ASP A 12 43.14 18.46 -38.62
C ASP A 12 43.46 17.63 -37.37
N SER A 13 42.60 16.66 -37.10
CA SER A 13 42.91 15.51 -36.24
C SER A 13 42.23 14.30 -36.86
N GLU A 14 42.83 13.84 -37.95
CA GLU A 14 43.24 12.45 -38.16
C GLU A 14 42.50 11.43 -37.26
N SER A 15 41.37 10.92 -37.74
CA SER A 15 40.73 9.72 -37.21
C SER A 15 41.20 8.51 -38.01
N GLU A 16 42.38 8.01 -37.67
CA GLU A 16 42.83 6.69 -38.11
C GLU A 16 42.10 5.60 -37.33
N ALA A 17 41.28 4.87 -38.11
CA ALA A 17 41.11 3.43 -38.07
C ALA A 17 41.78 2.66 -36.92
N LEU A 18 40.99 2.36 -35.89
CA LEU A 18 41.05 1.07 -35.23
C LEU A 18 39.80 0.28 -35.57
N ARG A 19 39.96 -0.58 -36.58
CA ARG A 19 39.28 -1.87 -36.67
C ARG A 19 39.25 -2.48 -35.26
N SER A 20 38.06 -2.51 -34.66
CA SER A 20 37.72 -3.54 -33.69
C SER A 20 36.70 -4.43 -34.37
N GLU A 21 37.21 -5.59 -34.75
CA GLU A 21 36.49 -6.73 -35.24
C GLU A 21 35.26 -7.01 -34.37
N SER A 22 34.12 -7.21 -35.03
CA SER A 22 33.23 -8.34 -34.80
C SER A 22 33.34 -8.98 -33.40
N SER A 23 32.80 -8.30 -32.40
CA SER A 23 32.23 -9.01 -31.25
C SER A 23 30.83 -9.41 -31.69
N GLY A 24 30.70 -10.67 -32.09
CA GLY A 24 29.44 -11.24 -32.51
C GLY A 24 28.33 -10.89 -31.53
N SER A 25 27.15 -10.71 -32.08
CA SER A 25 25.89 -10.96 -31.41
C SER A 25 25.97 -12.38 -30.81
N GLY A 26 26.61 -12.48 -29.65
CA GLY A 26 26.52 -13.64 -28.81
C GLY A 26 25.05 -13.72 -28.47
N GLY A 27 24.39 -14.78 -28.94
CA GLY A 27 23.16 -15.25 -28.34
C GLY A 27 23.49 -15.47 -26.87
N GLY A 28 23.35 -14.39 -26.10
CA GLY A 28 23.70 -14.33 -24.70
C GLY A 28 22.84 -15.39 -24.07
N GLU A 29 23.53 -16.43 -23.60
CA GLU A 29 22.95 -17.52 -22.86
C GLU A 29 21.82 -16.95 -22.03
N SER A 30 20.60 -17.30 -22.43
CA SER A 30 19.42 -17.18 -21.61
C SER A 30 19.69 -18.09 -20.44
N GLY A 31 20.54 -17.62 -19.53
CA GLY A 31 20.85 -18.26 -18.29
C GLY A 31 19.50 -18.40 -17.66
N GLY A 32 19.03 -19.64 -17.59
CA GLY A 32 17.79 -20.05 -16.93
C GLY A 32 17.92 -19.83 -15.44
N GLY A 33 18.25 -18.60 -15.06
CA GLY A 33 18.18 -18.08 -13.71
C GLY A 33 16.76 -18.25 -13.25
N LEU A 34 16.64 -18.56 -11.97
CA LEU A 34 15.36 -18.82 -11.34
C LEU A 34 14.47 -17.58 -11.51
N ARG A 35 13.28 -17.78 -12.10
CA ARG A 35 12.23 -16.77 -12.21
C ARG A 35 11.00 -17.25 -11.45
N ILE A 36 10.31 -16.32 -10.79
CA ILE A 36 9.02 -16.58 -10.16
C ILE A 36 8.01 -15.54 -10.62
N ALA A 37 6.74 -15.93 -10.74
CA ALA A 37 5.65 -14.99 -10.97
C ALA A 37 5.61 -13.94 -9.84
N LEU A 38 5.44 -12.67 -10.19
CA LEU A 38 5.38 -11.58 -9.23
C LEU A 38 4.24 -11.78 -8.23
N SER A 39 3.06 -12.21 -8.67
CA SER A 39 1.91 -12.53 -7.82
C SER A 39 2.27 -13.53 -6.71
N LYS A 40 3.03 -14.58 -7.06
CA LYS A 40 3.52 -15.58 -6.11
C LYS A 40 4.53 -15.00 -5.11
N LEU A 41 5.40 -14.09 -5.53
CA LEU A 41 6.33 -13.39 -4.64
C LEU A 41 5.55 -12.52 -3.63
N LEU A 42 4.60 -11.72 -4.12
CA LEU A 42 3.81 -10.81 -3.31
C LEU A 42 2.90 -11.54 -2.31
N ALA A 43 2.41 -12.73 -2.65
CA ALA A 43 1.61 -13.56 -1.73
C ALA A 43 2.37 -14.00 -0.46
N VAL A 44 3.69 -14.09 -0.52
CA VAL A 44 4.53 -14.60 0.58
C VAL A 44 5.33 -13.49 1.27
N VAL A 45 5.59 -12.39 0.56
CA VAL A 45 6.52 -11.35 1.01
C VAL A 45 5.87 -9.97 0.97
N ARG A 46 5.99 -9.26 2.09
CA ARG A 46 5.74 -7.82 2.17
C ARG A 46 7.01 -7.05 1.81
N LEU A 47 6.95 -6.18 0.80
CA LEU A 47 8.09 -5.42 0.27
C LEU A 47 8.39 -4.17 1.11
N THR A 48 9.64 -3.76 1.22
CA THR A 48 9.95 -2.40 1.73
C THR A 48 9.67 -1.34 0.66
N PRO A 49 9.41 -0.05 1.02
CA PRO A 49 9.20 1.03 0.05
C PRO A 49 10.24 1.07 -1.07
N ALA A 50 11.53 1.08 -0.73
CA ALA A 50 12.61 1.07 -1.71
C ALA A 50 12.67 -0.19 -2.62
N GLN A 51 12.15 -1.34 -2.17
CA GLN A 51 12.04 -2.55 -3.01
C GLN A 51 10.85 -2.45 -3.96
N ALA A 52 9.70 -1.96 -3.46
CA ALA A 52 8.52 -1.72 -4.26
C ALA A 52 8.82 -0.68 -5.36
N ALA A 53 9.43 0.46 -4.99
CA ALA A 53 9.90 1.49 -5.93
C ALA A 53 10.83 0.92 -7.01
N GLN A 54 11.74 0.00 -6.65
CA GLN A 54 12.63 -0.63 -7.63
C GLN A 54 11.88 -1.52 -8.65
N LEU A 55 10.89 -2.29 -8.19
CA LEU A 55 10.08 -3.13 -9.09
C LEU A 55 9.15 -2.28 -9.96
N VAL A 56 8.60 -1.20 -9.42
CA VAL A 56 7.80 -0.22 -10.16
C VAL A 56 8.65 0.44 -11.23
N ALA A 57 9.87 0.89 -10.91
CA ALA A 57 10.79 1.48 -11.88
C ALA A 57 11.11 0.50 -13.03
N ASP A 58 11.44 -0.75 -12.71
CA ASP A 58 11.70 -1.78 -13.73
C ASP A 58 10.46 -2.01 -14.63
N LEU A 59 9.24 -1.90 -14.11
CA LEU A 59 7.99 -1.99 -14.89
C LEU A 59 7.77 -0.75 -15.77
N LEU A 60 7.96 0.46 -15.24
CA LEU A 60 7.83 1.70 -16.01
C LEU A 60 8.84 1.77 -17.15
N ASP A 61 10.10 1.39 -16.91
CA ASP A 61 11.13 1.36 -17.94
C ASP A 61 10.75 0.40 -19.10
N ARG A 62 9.99 -0.68 -18.81
CA ARG A 62 9.46 -1.58 -19.84
C ARG A 62 8.29 -1.00 -20.62
N LEU A 63 7.48 -0.16 -20.00
CA LEU A 63 6.38 0.56 -20.67
C LEU A 63 6.91 1.74 -21.51
N GLU A 64 7.97 2.40 -21.04
CA GLU A 64 8.58 3.54 -21.74
C GLU A 64 9.36 3.13 -22.96
N CYS A 65 9.98 1.95 -22.97
CA CYS A 65 10.78 1.45 -24.09
C CYS A 65 9.90 1.39 -25.36
N PRO A 66 9.99 2.41 -26.24
CA PRO A 66 9.26 2.44 -27.50
C PRO A 66 10.18 1.75 -28.50
N ASP A 67 10.71 0.58 -28.13
CA ASP A 67 11.45 -0.21 -29.09
C ASP A 67 10.45 -0.48 -30.20
N GLY A 68 10.83 -0.23 -31.46
CA GLY A 68 10.01 -0.55 -32.63
C GLY A 68 9.67 -2.05 -32.78
N GLY A 69 9.91 -2.85 -31.73
CA GLY A 69 9.31 -4.15 -31.48
C GLY A 69 7.83 -4.00 -31.09
N ARG A 70 7.04 -4.98 -31.53
CA ARG A 70 5.61 -4.99 -31.25
C ARG A 70 5.37 -5.01 -29.74
N PRO A 71 4.35 -4.29 -29.23
CA PRO A 71 3.99 -4.32 -27.83
C PRO A 71 3.70 -5.76 -27.40
N THR A 72 4.41 -6.19 -26.37
CA THR A 72 4.26 -7.52 -25.79
C THR A 72 2.98 -7.56 -24.94
N PRO A 73 2.10 -8.57 -25.08
CA PRO A 73 0.97 -8.80 -24.19
C PRO A 73 1.44 -8.88 -22.77
N LEU A 74 0.90 -8.02 -21.95
CA LEU A 74 1.11 -8.04 -20.51
C LEU A 74 -0.06 -8.83 -19.93
N HIS A 75 0.20 -10.08 -19.55
CA HIS A 75 -0.72 -10.87 -18.72
C HIS A 75 -0.28 -10.76 -17.27
N GLY A 76 -1.20 -10.83 -16.30
CA GLY A 76 -0.83 -10.74 -14.88
C GLY A 76 0.22 -11.79 -14.47
N ASP A 77 0.11 -13.00 -15.04
CA ASP A 77 1.05 -14.10 -14.79
C ASP A 77 2.34 -14.04 -15.63
N ALA A 78 2.38 -13.15 -16.64
CA ALA A 78 3.56 -12.91 -17.47
C ALA A 78 4.63 -12.08 -16.76
N VAL A 79 4.26 -11.38 -15.66
CA VAL A 79 5.20 -10.57 -14.90
C VAL A 79 6.00 -11.45 -13.96
N THR A 80 7.27 -11.65 -14.29
CA THR A 80 8.20 -12.49 -13.53
C THR A 80 9.28 -11.64 -12.88
N VAL A 81 9.80 -12.11 -11.74
CA VAL A 81 10.96 -11.53 -11.07
C VAL A 81 12.06 -12.57 -11.04
N SER A 82 13.23 -12.19 -11.57
CA SER A 82 14.44 -13.00 -11.57
C SER A 82 15.13 -13.03 -10.21
N ASP A 83 15.95 -14.05 -9.98
CA ASP A 83 16.87 -14.16 -8.83
C ASP A 83 17.94 -13.05 -8.76
N GLY A 84 18.14 -12.29 -9.84
CA GLY A 84 18.90 -11.04 -9.88
C GLY A 84 18.12 -9.83 -9.35
N GLY A 85 16.84 -10.00 -8.99
CA GLY A 85 15.96 -8.92 -8.54
C GLY A 85 15.59 -7.94 -9.64
N ARG A 86 15.47 -8.43 -10.89
CA ARG A 86 14.93 -7.66 -12.02
C ARG A 86 13.54 -8.17 -12.36
N LEU A 87 12.61 -7.24 -12.57
CA LEU A 87 11.28 -7.53 -13.11
C LEU A 87 11.38 -7.66 -14.64
N THR A 88 10.75 -8.70 -15.18
CA THR A 88 10.65 -8.98 -16.60
C THR A 88 9.21 -9.34 -16.96
N ILE A 89 8.80 -9.02 -18.18
CA ILE A 89 7.49 -9.40 -18.72
C ILE A 89 7.77 -10.44 -19.79
N ASP A 90 7.42 -11.69 -19.52
CA ASP A 90 7.56 -12.80 -20.46
C ASP A 90 6.26 -12.89 -21.29
N GLY A 91 6.28 -12.43 -22.54
CA GLY A 91 5.12 -12.54 -23.41
C GLY A 91 5.51 -12.93 -24.84
N ASP A 92 4.92 -14.03 -25.31
CA ASP A 92 5.02 -14.46 -26.70
C ASP A 92 3.71 -14.08 -27.41
N GLY A 93 3.67 -12.93 -28.08
CA GLY A 93 2.55 -12.59 -28.96
C GLY A 93 2.38 -11.08 -29.19
N PRO A 94 1.50 -10.68 -30.11
CA PRO A 94 1.00 -9.31 -30.19
C PRO A 94 -0.32 -9.17 -29.41
N ALA A 95 -0.44 -8.14 -28.56
CA ALA A 95 -1.71 -7.78 -27.92
C ALA A 95 -2.20 -6.37 -28.28
N PRO A 96 -3.51 -6.11 -28.16
CA PRO A 96 -4.07 -4.77 -28.25
C PRO A 96 -3.64 -3.90 -27.06
N GLY A 97 -3.19 -2.67 -27.33
CA GLY A 97 -2.55 -1.79 -26.34
C GLY A 97 -3.42 -1.37 -25.14
N ALA A 98 -4.75 -1.28 -25.30
CA ALA A 98 -5.64 -0.88 -24.20
C ALA A 98 -5.70 -1.91 -23.05
N GLU A 99 -5.44 -3.18 -23.35
CA GLU A 99 -5.38 -4.24 -22.34
C GLU A 99 -4.11 -4.13 -21.49
N THR A 100 -2.99 -3.77 -22.12
CA THR A 100 -1.69 -3.57 -21.46
C THR A 100 -1.75 -2.49 -20.38
N ASP A 101 -2.43 -1.37 -20.63
CA ASP A 101 -2.54 -0.26 -19.68
C ASP A 101 -3.30 -0.68 -18.41
N ALA A 102 -4.42 -1.40 -18.57
CA ALA A 102 -5.22 -1.88 -17.45
C ALA A 102 -4.46 -2.93 -16.61
N VAL A 103 -3.73 -3.84 -17.26
CA VAL A 103 -2.92 -4.85 -16.56
C VAL A 103 -1.73 -4.21 -15.86
N ALA A 104 -1.02 -3.26 -16.50
CA ALA A 104 0.06 -2.52 -15.86
C ALA A 104 -0.41 -1.77 -14.61
N ALA A 105 -1.56 -1.09 -14.68
CA ALA A 105 -2.17 -0.43 -13.54
C ALA A 105 -2.54 -1.44 -12.43
N GLY A 106 -3.04 -2.63 -12.80
CA GLY A 106 -3.29 -3.74 -11.86
C GLY A 106 -2.02 -4.18 -11.12
N VAL A 107 -0.94 -4.44 -11.86
CA VAL A 107 0.35 -4.87 -11.29
C VAL A 107 0.94 -3.81 -10.36
N LEU A 108 0.86 -2.53 -10.74
CA LEU A 108 1.31 -1.44 -9.88
C LEU A 108 0.51 -1.36 -8.57
N ARG A 109 -0.81 -1.55 -8.63
CA ARG A 109 -1.67 -1.61 -7.42
C ARG A 109 -1.31 -2.81 -6.54
N ASP A 110 -1.02 -3.97 -7.12
CA ASP A 110 -0.62 -5.16 -6.38
C ASP A 110 0.72 -4.97 -5.66
N ILE A 111 1.69 -4.31 -6.32
CA ILE A 111 2.98 -3.94 -5.71
C ILE A 111 2.75 -2.95 -4.57
N ALA A 112 1.91 -1.93 -4.78
CA ALA A 112 1.60 -0.91 -3.78
C ALA A 112 0.93 -1.50 -2.53
N ALA A 113 -0.09 -2.35 -2.72
CA ALA A 113 -0.83 -3.02 -1.64
C ALA A 113 0.04 -3.98 -0.81
N ASN A 114 1.14 -4.48 -1.39
CA ASN A 114 2.10 -5.35 -0.71
C ASN A 114 3.31 -4.62 -0.11
N CYS A 115 3.36 -3.29 -0.21
CA CYS A 115 4.36 -2.48 0.45
C CYS A 115 4.14 -2.43 1.98
N ARG A 116 5.22 -2.47 2.75
CA ARG A 116 5.22 -2.22 4.19
C ARG A 116 5.14 -0.73 4.48
N GLY A 117 4.37 -0.36 5.50
CA GLY A 117 4.21 1.03 5.94
C GLY A 117 3.04 1.72 5.24
N SER A 118 2.47 2.72 5.92
CA SER A 118 1.19 3.35 5.59
C SER A 118 1.34 4.67 4.80
N GLY A 119 2.30 4.75 3.89
CA GLY A 119 2.57 6.03 3.19
C GLY A 119 2.87 5.84 1.72
N PHE A 120 3.94 5.10 1.40
CA PHE A 120 4.35 4.90 0.01
C PHE A 120 3.27 4.20 -0.84
N GLY A 121 2.66 3.13 -0.31
CA GLY A 121 1.63 2.37 -1.02
C GLY A 121 0.39 3.21 -1.34
N ASP A 122 -0.07 4.02 -0.39
CA ASP A 122 -1.27 4.85 -0.54
C ASP A 122 -1.07 5.95 -1.59
N VAL A 123 0.06 6.67 -1.53
CA VAL A 123 0.41 7.71 -2.52
C VAL A 123 0.58 7.11 -3.91
N LEU A 124 1.12 5.90 -4.00
CA LEU A 124 1.27 5.19 -5.27
C LEU A 124 -0.10 4.80 -5.85
N ILE A 125 -1.01 4.26 -5.03
CA ILE A 125 -2.39 3.90 -5.45
C ILE A 125 -3.17 5.14 -5.92
N GLU A 126 -3.06 6.25 -5.18
CA GLU A 126 -3.67 7.54 -5.55
C GLU A 126 -3.17 8.00 -6.93
N SER A 127 -1.86 7.92 -7.16
CA SER A 127 -1.24 8.33 -8.42
C SER A 127 -1.67 7.49 -9.63
N ILE A 128 -2.04 6.22 -9.42
CA ILE A 128 -2.50 5.29 -10.47
C ILE A 128 -4.00 5.47 -10.76
N SER A 129 -4.80 5.88 -9.77
CA SER A 129 -6.26 5.89 -9.88
C SER A 129 -6.80 6.93 -10.86
N ASP A 130 -6.03 7.98 -11.12
CA ASP A 130 -6.39 9.10 -11.98
C ASP A 130 -5.98 8.95 -13.46
N THR A 131 -5.35 7.84 -13.84
CA THR A 131 -4.74 7.68 -15.16
C THR A 131 -5.28 6.47 -15.91
N THR A 132 -5.73 6.68 -17.14
CA THR A 132 -6.17 5.61 -18.05
C THR A 132 -5.15 5.23 -19.11
N ASP A 133 -4.13 6.06 -19.36
CA ASP A 133 -3.06 5.79 -20.33
C ASP A 133 -1.72 5.50 -19.62
N SER A 134 -0.87 4.69 -20.26
CA SER A 134 0.45 4.37 -19.73
C SER A 134 1.36 5.60 -19.58
N ASP A 135 1.31 6.55 -20.53
CA ASP A 135 2.14 7.76 -20.50
C ASP A 135 1.80 8.68 -19.31
N GLY A 136 0.52 8.88 -19.01
CA GLY A 136 0.06 9.64 -17.87
C GLY A 136 0.41 8.93 -16.56
N MET A 137 0.26 7.61 -16.52
CA MET A 137 0.65 6.77 -15.39
C MET A 137 2.15 6.88 -15.09
N ILE A 138 3.02 6.72 -16.10
CA ILE A 138 4.48 6.89 -15.98
C ILE A 138 4.82 8.27 -15.40
N ARG A 139 4.23 9.33 -15.97
CA ARG A 139 4.51 10.72 -15.58
C ARG A 139 4.13 11.01 -14.13
N ARG A 140 3.07 10.39 -13.61
CA ARG A 140 2.62 10.56 -12.22
C ARG A 140 3.36 9.67 -11.24
N VAL A 141 3.67 8.43 -11.63
CA VAL A 141 4.31 7.45 -10.74
C VAL A 141 5.80 7.74 -10.56
N ARG A 142 6.53 8.21 -11.59
CA ARG A 142 7.98 8.51 -11.48
C ARG A 142 8.31 9.45 -10.29
N PRO A 143 7.67 10.63 -10.14
CA PRO A 143 7.93 11.52 -9.01
C PRO A 143 7.70 10.89 -7.63
N VAL A 144 6.79 9.91 -7.53
CA VAL A 144 6.49 9.21 -6.27
C VAL A 144 7.59 8.22 -5.90
N ILE A 145 8.19 7.54 -6.89
CA ILE A 145 9.21 6.52 -6.65
C ILE A 145 10.63 7.09 -6.56
N ASP A 146 10.92 8.20 -7.23
CA ASP A 146 12.26 8.81 -7.28
C ASP A 146 12.91 9.04 -5.90
N PRO A 147 12.19 9.53 -4.87
CA PRO A 147 12.77 9.70 -3.53
C PRO A 147 13.26 8.39 -2.88
N GLU A 148 12.70 7.25 -3.27
CA GLU A 148 13.04 5.93 -2.73
C GLU A 148 14.19 5.25 -3.52
N LEU A 149 14.50 5.76 -4.71
CA LEU A 149 15.49 5.20 -5.64
C LEU A 149 16.87 5.85 -5.46
N ASP A 150 17.58 5.51 -4.38
CA ASP A 150 19.00 5.89 -4.25
C ASP A 150 19.87 5.07 -5.24
N PRO A 151 20.55 5.69 -6.22
CA PRO A 151 21.35 4.96 -7.21
C PRO A 151 22.53 4.21 -6.56
N ALA A 152 23.10 4.71 -5.45
CA ALA A 152 24.19 4.02 -4.76
C ALA A 152 23.72 2.72 -4.09
N GLY A 153 22.43 2.62 -3.77
CA GLY A 153 21.79 1.48 -3.12
C GLY A 153 21.26 0.40 -4.07
N GLU A 154 21.21 0.65 -5.39
CA GLU A 154 20.51 -0.21 -6.35
C GLU A 154 21.01 -1.66 -6.32
N ALA A 155 22.33 -1.88 -6.45
CA ALA A 155 22.91 -3.21 -6.43
C ALA A 155 22.68 -3.98 -5.12
N ARG A 156 22.49 -3.27 -4.00
CA ARG A 156 22.11 -3.89 -2.72
C ARG A 156 20.62 -4.24 -2.71
N ARG A 157 19.75 -3.36 -3.20
CA ARG A 157 18.30 -3.59 -3.29
C ARG A 157 17.98 -4.77 -4.21
N ARG A 158 18.56 -4.81 -5.41
CA ARG A 158 18.41 -5.93 -6.36
C ARG A 158 18.83 -7.27 -5.75
N ARG A 159 19.98 -7.31 -5.07
CA ARG A 159 20.42 -8.53 -4.33
C ARG A 159 19.40 -8.97 -3.28
N ARG A 160 18.84 -8.04 -2.49
CA ARG A 160 17.81 -8.36 -1.48
C ARG A 160 16.52 -8.88 -2.13
N ILE A 161 16.08 -8.31 -3.24
CA ILE A 161 14.93 -8.82 -4.00
C ILE A 161 15.24 -10.23 -4.51
N GLY A 162 16.44 -10.45 -5.05
CA GLY A 162 16.92 -11.76 -5.48
C GLY A 162 16.96 -12.83 -4.37
N ASP A 163 17.40 -12.44 -3.17
CA ASP A 163 17.34 -13.30 -1.98
C ASP A 163 15.89 -13.69 -1.63
N LEU A 164 14.94 -12.75 -1.73
CA LEU A 164 13.51 -13.01 -1.53
C LEU A 164 12.94 -13.98 -2.59
N VAL A 165 13.34 -13.82 -3.85
CA VAL A 165 12.97 -14.73 -4.94
C VAL A 165 13.47 -16.14 -4.67
N ARG A 166 14.76 -16.29 -4.30
CA ARG A 166 15.35 -17.59 -3.93
C ARG A 166 14.65 -18.24 -2.73
N ALA A 167 14.36 -17.46 -1.69
CA ALA A 167 13.66 -17.95 -0.51
C ALA A 167 12.22 -18.40 -0.82
N THR A 168 11.53 -17.70 -1.73
CA THR A 168 10.16 -18.03 -2.13
C THR A 168 10.13 -19.27 -3.03
N ALA A 169 11.08 -19.41 -3.95
CA ALA A 169 11.19 -20.58 -4.82
C ALA A 169 11.55 -21.86 -4.06
N GLY A 170 12.47 -21.79 -3.09
CA GLY A 170 12.86 -22.93 -2.27
C GLY A 170 11.74 -23.45 -1.34
N ARG A 171 10.68 -22.66 -1.14
CA ARG A 171 9.52 -23.02 -0.32
C ARG A 171 8.38 -23.64 -1.14
N ALA A 172 8.59 -23.93 -2.43
CA ALA A 172 7.57 -24.60 -3.23
C ALA A 172 7.16 -25.91 -2.52
N PRO A 173 5.88 -26.06 -2.14
CA PRO A 173 5.42 -27.29 -1.51
C PRO A 173 5.68 -28.41 -2.49
N ALA A 174 6.22 -29.53 -2.00
CA ALA A 174 6.30 -30.77 -2.76
C ALA A 174 4.88 -31.22 -3.11
N GLN A 175 4.30 -30.64 -4.15
CA GLN A 175 3.02 -31.06 -4.68
C GLN A 175 3.25 -32.36 -5.44
N GLY A 176 2.84 -33.45 -4.80
CA GLY A 176 2.39 -34.68 -5.43
C GLY A 176 3.40 -35.30 -6.39
N SER A 177 4.46 -35.91 -5.85
CA SER A 177 4.99 -37.08 -6.53
C SER A 177 3.86 -38.13 -6.54
N PRO A 178 3.37 -38.59 -7.70
CA PRO A 178 2.34 -39.60 -7.74
C PRO A 178 2.91 -40.84 -7.07
N VAL A 179 2.26 -41.26 -5.99
CA VAL A 179 2.49 -42.55 -5.33
C VAL A 179 2.27 -43.60 -6.41
N GLY A 180 3.37 -44.07 -6.99
CA GLY A 180 3.39 -45.20 -7.88
C GLY A 180 2.91 -46.41 -7.11
N ASP A 181 1.75 -46.89 -7.52
CA ASP A 181 1.15 -48.15 -7.15
C ASP A 181 2.22 -49.26 -7.25
N ARG A 182 2.72 -49.71 -6.09
CA ARG A 182 3.60 -50.87 -5.99
C ARG A 182 2.91 -51.92 -5.15
N THR A 183 1.87 -52.50 -5.74
CA THR A 183 1.31 -53.78 -5.33
C THR A 183 2.34 -54.87 -5.65
N ALA A 184 3.16 -55.22 -4.66
CA ALA A 184 3.97 -56.43 -4.66
C ALA A 184 3.80 -57.14 -3.32
N THR A 185 3.00 -58.19 -3.37
CA THR A 185 2.62 -59.10 -2.30
C THR A 185 3.77 -60.03 -1.93
N ALA A 186 4.12 -60.06 -0.63
CA ALA A 186 4.74 -61.13 0.16
C ALA A 186 6.24 -61.50 -0.05
N PRO A 187 6.89 -62.23 0.90
CA PRO A 187 6.79 -62.22 2.37
C PRO A 187 8.16 -61.97 3.06
N ALA A 188 8.13 -61.65 4.37
CA ALA A 188 9.29 -61.56 5.26
C ALA A 188 10.08 -62.89 5.33
N PRO A 189 11.38 -62.88 5.70
CA PRO A 189 11.70 -62.87 7.14
C PRO A 189 13.04 -62.20 7.55
N SER A 190 13.21 -62.14 8.88
CA SER A 190 14.46 -62.08 9.67
C SER A 190 15.13 -60.71 9.95
N VAL A 191 15.00 -60.36 11.23
CA VAL A 191 15.74 -59.40 12.06
C VAL A 191 17.26 -59.68 12.00
N PRO A 192 18.11 -58.63 12.12
CA PRO A 192 19.01 -58.60 13.27
C PRO A 192 19.02 -57.25 14.00
N SER A 193 19.03 -57.38 15.33
CA SER A 193 19.12 -56.34 16.34
C SER A 193 20.33 -55.42 16.21
N ALA A 194 20.13 -54.10 16.38
CA ALA A 194 21.13 -53.13 16.87
C ALA A 194 20.43 -51.78 17.16
N PRO A 195 21.06 -50.86 17.91
CA PRO A 195 21.20 -50.88 19.36
C PRO A 195 20.32 -49.80 20.03
N SER A 196 19.98 -50.06 21.28
CA SER A 196 19.37 -49.13 22.23
C SER A 196 20.11 -47.80 22.30
N VAL A 197 19.45 -46.73 21.87
CA VAL A 197 19.90 -45.35 22.05
C VAL A 197 19.68 -44.95 23.52
N PRO A 198 20.70 -44.48 24.24
CA PRO A 198 20.51 -44.03 25.61
C PRO A 198 19.66 -42.75 25.63
N SER A 199 18.63 -42.76 26.47
CA SER A 199 17.91 -41.57 26.92
C SER A 199 18.90 -40.61 27.60
N GLY A 200 19.40 -39.66 26.81
CA GLY A 200 20.30 -38.61 27.26
C GLY A 200 19.54 -37.33 27.59
N SER A 201 19.41 -37.07 28.89
CA SER A 201 19.65 -35.77 29.53
C SER A 201 18.93 -34.53 28.96
N LEU A 202 17.83 -34.15 29.61
CA LEU A 202 17.27 -32.79 29.60
C LEU A 202 18.11 -31.85 30.48
N ALA A 203 19.34 -31.57 30.07
CA ALA A 203 20.09 -30.43 30.61
C ALA A 203 19.67 -29.17 29.81
N PRO A 204 19.31 -28.05 30.47
CA PRO A 204 19.04 -26.79 29.80
C PRO A 204 20.37 -26.20 29.32
N GLY A 205 20.76 -26.59 28.11
CA GLY A 205 21.98 -26.13 27.47
C GLY A 205 21.84 -24.68 27.01
N THR A 206 22.59 -23.82 27.68
CA THR A 206 23.20 -22.59 27.14
C THR A 206 22.24 -21.51 26.63
N GLY A 207 22.08 -20.49 27.46
CA GLY A 207 21.30 -19.29 27.20
C GLY A 207 21.67 -18.62 25.89
N TRP A 208 20.63 -18.34 25.11
CA TRP A 208 20.67 -17.40 24.02
C TRP A 208 20.79 -15.98 24.62
N TYR A 209 22.01 -15.44 24.61
CA TYR A 209 22.25 -14.03 24.92
C TYR A 209 22.11 -13.21 23.64
N PRO A 210 21.26 -12.17 23.60
CA PRO A 210 21.28 -11.20 22.50
C PRO A 210 22.64 -10.50 22.49
N PRO A 211 23.24 -10.25 21.32
CA PRO A 211 24.50 -9.52 21.24
C PRO A 211 24.28 -8.09 21.73
N VAL A 212 24.74 -7.81 22.94
CA VAL A 212 24.91 -6.44 23.43
C VAL A 212 25.87 -5.71 22.49
N PRO A 213 25.47 -4.59 21.86
CA PRO A 213 26.38 -3.82 21.03
C PRO A 213 27.48 -3.24 21.92
N SER A 214 28.72 -3.68 21.68
CA SER A 214 29.90 -3.16 22.36
C SER A 214 30.06 -1.66 22.08
N ALA A 215 29.93 -0.84 23.12
CA ALA A 215 30.00 0.62 23.06
C ALA A 215 31.42 1.21 22.81
N TRP A 216 32.43 0.38 22.47
CA TRP A 216 33.85 0.79 22.57
C TRP A 216 34.66 0.82 21.27
N HIS A 217 34.01 0.78 20.11
CA HIS A 217 34.68 1.01 18.81
C HIS A 217 34.01 2.09 17.96
N LEU A 218 33.78 3.27 18.55
CA LEU A 218 33.77 4.51 17.77
C LEU A 218 35.22 4.84 17.37
N ARG A 219 35.77 4.09 16.41
CA ARG A 219 36.90 4.60 15.62
C ARG A 219 36.42 5.88 14.98
N ARG A 220 36.91 7.03 15.47
CA ARG A 220 36.73 8.35 14.88
C ARG A 220 37.15 8.28 13.41
N ARG A 221 36.20 7.98 12.53
CA ARG A 221 36.39 8.12 11.09
C ARG A 221 36.64 9.60 10.87
N ARG A 222 37.81 9.94 10.36
CA ARG A 222 38.13 11.31 9.97
C ARG A 222 36.96 11.81 9.11
N PRO A 223 36.38 12.97 9.42
CA PRO A 223 35.25 13.49 8.67
C PRO A 223 35.66 13.55 7.21
N SER A 224 34.93 12.81 6.37
CA SER A 224 35.25 12.79 4.95
C SER A 224 35.08 14.21 4.42
N ARG A 225 35.93 14.63 3.48
CA ARG A 225 35.90 15.97 2.89
C ARG A 225 34.50 16.40 2.40
N ARG A 226 33.63 15.42 2.11
CA ARG A 226 32.22 15.58 1.73
C ARG A 226 31.32 16.06 2.87
N GLN A 227 31.56 15.66 4.12
CA GLN A 227 30.79 16.15 5.28
C GLN A 227 30.97 17.65 5.51
N GLY A 228 32.15 18.20 5.21
CA GLY A 228 32.38 19.64 5.27
C GLY A 228 31.51 20.42 4.27
N VAL A 229 31.33 19.88 3.06
CA VAL A 229 30.49 20.49 2.03
C VAL A 229 29.01 20.47 2.45
N PHE A 230 28.51 19.34 2.96
CA PHE A 230 27.12 19.25 3.44
C PHE A 230 26.85 20.17 4.64
N ALA A 231 27.77 20.27 5.59
CA ALA A 231 27.64 21.20 6.71
C ALA A 231 27.57 22.66 6.24
N LEU A 232 28.38 23.02 5.25
CA LEU A 232 28.36 24.37 4.66
C LEU A 232 27.05 24.63 3.90
N LEU A 233 26.54 23.64 3.17
CA LEU A 233 25.25 23.71 2.48
C LEU A 233 24.08 23.91 3.48
N VAL A 234 24.07 23.18 4.59
CA VAL A 234 23.08 23.33 5.66
C VAL A 234 23.14 24.73 6.28
N ILE A 235 24.34 25.28 6.50
CA ILE A 235 24.50 26.65 7.01
C ILE A 235 23.96 27.68 6.01
N VAL A 236 24.21 27.52 4.71
CA VAL A 236 23.68 28.41 3.68
C VAL A 236 22.16 28.35 3.62
N VAL A 237 21.57 27.15 3.69
CA VAL A 237 20.11 26.98 3.73
C VAL A 237 19.50 27.63 4.97
N LEU A 238 20.09 27.41 6.15
CA LEU A 238 19.64 28.03 7.39
C LEU A 238 19.75 29.56 7.34
N ALA A 239 20.85 30.10 6.82
CA ALA A 239 21.03 31.55 6.66
C ALA A 239 20.00 32.14 5.68
N GLY A 240 19.72 31.45 4.57
CA GLY A 240 18.68 31.83 3.62
C GLY A 240 17.28 31.82 4.25
N ALA A 241 16.96 30.81 5.04
CA ALA A 241 15.69 30.70 5.74
C ALA A 241 15.50 31.84 6.75
N VAL A 242 16.53 32.18 7.53
CA VAL A 242 16.47 33.29 8.51
C VAL A 242 16.29 34.65 7.81
N ALA A 243 16.89 34.85 6.63
CA ALA A 243 16.74 36.10 5.88
C ALA A 243 15.37 36.25 5.20
N ALA A 244 14.74 35.14 4.79
CA ALA A 244 13.45 35.15 4.08
C ALA A 244 12.23 35.03 5.02
N ALA A 245 12.40 34.45 6.21
CA ALA A 245 11.32 34.22 7.19
C ALA A 245 10.48 35.46 7.55
N PRO A 246 11.05 36.67 7.75
CA PRO A 246 10.25 37.82 8.15
C PRO A 246 9.20 38.21 7.11
N ARG A 247 9.54 38.12 5.81
CA ARG A 247 8.63 38.50 4.72
C ARG A 247 7.55 37.46 4.47
N ALA A 248 7.87 36.18 4.61
CA ALA A 248 6.90 35.10 4.49
C ALA A 248 5.89 35.14 5.65
N TRP A 249 6.35 35.47 6.86
CA TRP A 249 5.49 35.60 8.03
C TRP A 249 4.46 36.73 7.89
N ASP A 250 4.88 37.90 7.39
CA ASP A 250 3.97 39.03 7.18
C ASP A 250 2.87 38.74 6.15
N GLN A 251 3.16 37.93 5.13
CA GLN A 251 2.16 37.52 4.14
C GLN A 251 1.18 36.50 4.70
N LEU A 252 1.68 35.55 5.48
CA LEU A 252 0.84 34.55 6.14
C LEU A 252 -0.09 35.20 7.17
N HIS A 253 0.42 36.18 7.93
CA HIS A 253 -0.37 36.83 8.97
C HIS A 253 -1.49 37.71 8.38
N ARG A 254 -1.24 38.37 7.24
CA ARG A 254 -2.28 39.11 6.50
C ARG A 254 -3.37 38.21 5.92
N GLY A 255 -3.00 37.03 5.41
CA GLY A 255 -3.97 36.04 4.95
C GLY A 255 -4.81 35.47 6.09
N TRP A 256 -4.16 35.23 7.23
CA TRP A 256 -4.83 34.71 8.43
C TRP A 256 -5.78 35.73 9.07
N SER A 257 -5.38 37.00 9.19
CA SER A 257 -6.26 38.05 9.72
C SER A 257 -7.51 38.25 8.85
N ALA A 258 -7.41 38.05 7.53
CA ALA A 258 -8.56 38.12 6.63
C ALA A 258 -9.58 36.98 6.83
N LEU A 259 -9.15 35.85 7.41
CA LEU A 259 -10.01 34.69 7.68
C LEU A 259 -10.61 34.71 9.08
N VAL A 260 -9.87 35.22 10.07
CA VAL A 260 -10.28 35.21 11.49
C VAL A 260 -11.08 36.44 11.88
N GLU A 261 -10.79 37.60 11.27
CA GLU A 261 -11.60 38.80 11.37
C GLU A 261 -12.21 39.07 9.98
N PRO A 262 -13.23 38.31 9.56
CA PRO A 262 -14.02 38.72 8.42
C PRO A 262 -14.57 40.09 8.79
N ALA A 263 -14.05 41.14 8.13
CA ALA A 263 -14.45 42.51 8.37
C ALA A 263 -15.98 42.57 8.47
N ASP A 264 -16.49 43.22 9.52
CA ASP A 264 -17.91 43.49 9.73
C ASP A 264 -18.51 44.16 8.47
N GLN A 265 -18.94 43.35 7.50
CA GLN A 265 -19.65 43.77 6.29
C GLN A 265 -21.13 44.07 6.60
N SER A 266 -21.46 44.39 7.85
CA SER A 266 -22.80 44.76 8.29
C SER A 266 -23.23 46.17 7.86
N ALA A 267 -22.47 46.85 7.00
CA ALA A 267 -22.80 48.21 6.57
C ALA A 267 -23.52 48.31 5.20
N ASP A 268 -23.54 47.28 4.34
CA ASP A 268 -24.12 47.41 2.98
C ASP A 268 -25.14 46.34 2.55
N ASN A 269 -25.48 45.36 3.40
CA ASN A 269 -26.58 44.42 3.11
C ASN A 269 -27.94 44.94 3.59
N ARG A 270 -28.24 46.21 3.31
CA ARG A 270 -29.58 46.77 3.50
C ARG A 270 -30.41 46.53 2.24
N ILE A 271 -30.97 45.32 2.15
CA ILE A 271 -31.97 44.99 1.13
C ILE A 271 -33.17 45.91 1.36
N GLU A 272 -33.44 46.80 0.40
CA GLU A 272 -34.66 47.60 0.37
C GLU A 272 -35.89 46.66 0.37
N PRO A 273 -36.88 46.91 1.26
CA PRO A 273 -38.07 46.07 1.34
C PRO A 273 -38.92 46.23 0.08
N VAL A 274 -38.85 45.23 -0.80
CA VAL A 274 -39.72 45.11 -1.97
C VAL A 274 -41.14 44.80 -1.48
N SER A 275 -42.11 45.58 -1.94
CA SER A 275 -43.53 45.43 -1.59
C SER A 275 -44.06 44.03 -1.92
N PRO A 276 -44.95 43.46 -1.09
CA PRO A 276 -45.50 42.12 -1.31
C PRO A 276 -46.37 42.06 -2.58
N PRO A 277 -46.26 41.01 -3.40
CA PRO A 277 -47.24 40.71 -4.45
C PRO A 277 -48.59 40.27 -3.83
N PRO A 278 -49.72 40.47 -4.52
CA PRO A 278 -51.04 40.06 -4.04
C PRO A 278 -51.16 38.53 -3.87
N GLU A 279 -51.80 38.13 -2.76
CA GLU A 279 -52.08 36.75 -2.36
C GLU A 279 -52.77 35.93 -3.46
N PRO A 280 -52.20 34.78 -3.86
CA PRO A 280 -52.99 33.70 -4.44
C PRO A 280 -53.69 32.93 -3.33
N ALA A 281 -54.99 32.72 -3.53
CA ALA A 281 -55.91 32.01 -2.65
C ALA A 281 -55.32 30.70 -2.10
N SER A 282 -55.42 30.52 -0.78
CA SER A 282 -55.06 29.29 -0.08
C SER A 282 -55.85 28.10 -0.64
N PRO A 283 -55.20 27.06 -1.21
CA PRO A 283 -55.81 25.74 -1.22
C PRO A 283 -55.79 25.21 0.22
N SER A 284 -56.96 25.33 0.85
CA SER A 284 -57.29 24.62 2.08
C SER A 284 -57.04 23.12 1.89
N GLY A 285 -56.26 22.52 2.80
CA GLY A 285 -56.23 21.06 2.98
C GLY A 285 -55.14 20.29 2.24
N ALA A 286 -53.86 20.59 2.49
CA ALA A 286 -52.84 19.54 2.42
C ALA A 286 -52.68 18.98 3.86
N PRO A 287 -52.88 17.67 4.10
CA PRO A 287 -52.62 17.09 5.42
C PRO A 287 -51.15 17.32 5.79
N PRO A 288 -50.82 17.52 7.09
CA PRO A 288 -49.43 17.61 7.51
C PRO A 288 -48.69 16.37 6.99
N ALA A 289 -47.54 16.59 6.35
CA ALA A 289 -46.64 15.50 5.99
C ALA A 289 -46.43 14.67 7.25
N ALA A 290 -46.86 13.40 7.22
CA ALA A 290 -46.75 12.53 8.37
C ALA A 290 -45.28 12.50 8.80
N GLU A 291 -44.98 12.95 10.01
CA GLU A 291 -43.67 12.74 10.61
C GLU A 291 -43.37 11.25 10.52
N GLY A 292 -42.34 10.90 9.76
CA GLY A 292 -41.93 9.51 9.61
C GLY A 292 -41.69 8.87 10.97
N ALA A 293 -42.02 7.59 11.08
CA ALA A 293 -41.78 6.85 12.30
C ALA A 293 -40.28 6.89 12.64
N PRO A 294 -39.91 7.09 13.92
CA PRO A 294 -38.50 7.11 14.30
C PRO A 294 -37.86 5.76 14.00
N ALA A 295 -36.66 5.79 13.42
CA ALA A 295 -35.94 4.56 13.10
C ALA A 295 -35.62 3.75 14.37
N GLY A 296 -35.88 2.44 14.33
CA GLY A 296 -35.72 1.55 15.47
C GLY A 296 -34.27 1.41 15.97
N PRO A 297 -34.06 0.91 17.20
CA PRO A 297 -32.74 0.55 17.69
C PRO A 297 -32.18 -0.66 16.91
N VAL A 298 -30.85 -0.77 16.85
CA VAL A 298 -30.16 -1.88 16.18
C VAL A 298 -29.73 -2.91 17.21
N ASN A 299 -30.12 -4.16 16.99
CA ASN A 299 -29.64 -5.31 17.74
C ASN A 299 -28.66 -6.11 16.87
N THR A 300 -27.39 -6.12 17.23
CA THR A 300 -26.32 -6.82 16.51
C THR A 300 -26.33 -8.33 16.73
N GLY A 301 -27.14 -8.83 17.67
CA GLY A 301 -27.23 -10.26 17.99
C GLY A 301 -26.00 -10.83 18.73
N ALA A 302 -24.98 -10.02 18.99
CA ALA A 302 -23.75 -10.42 19.67
C ALA A 302 -23.40 -9.44 20.81
N PRO A 303 -22.80 -9.92 21.91
CA PRO A 303 -22.41 -9.07 23.03
C PRO A 303 -21.18 -8.23 22.70
N ALA A 304 -20.88 -7.20 23.50
CA ALA A 304 -19.69 -6.37 23.34
C ALA A 304 -18.35 -7.11 23.61
N SER A 305 -18.41 -8.24 24.31
CA SER A 305 -17.27 -9.06 24.72
C SER A 305 -17.68 -10.54 24.72
N ALA A 306 -16.80 -11.43 24.25
CA ALA A 306 -17.02 -12.87 24.28
C ALA A 306 -15.69 -13.64 24.22
N GLY A 307 -15.57 -14.71 24.99
CA GLY A 307 -14.39 -15.57 24.99
C GLY A 307 -13.09 -14.78 25.22
N GLN A 308 -12.17 -14.85 24.26
CA GLN A 308 -10.87 -14.16 24.30
C GLN A 308 -10.95 -12.69 23.87
N ILE A 309 -12.13 -12.21 23.45
CA ILE A 309 -12.35 -10.84 23.01
C ILE A 309 -12.95 -10.04 24.17
N ALA A 310 -12.16 -9.11 24.71
CA ALA A 310 -12.52 -8.28 25.86
C ALA A 310 -13.44 -7.12 25.47
N SER A 311 -13.26 -6.52 24.29
CA SER A 311 -14.17 -5.51 23.74
C SER A 311 -13.97 -5.31 22.25
N VAL A 312 -15.03 -4.90 21.55
CA VAL A 312 -14.97 -4.46 20.15
C VAL A 312 -15.48 -3.01 20.06
N THR A 313 -14.68 -2.11 19.50
CA THR A 313 -15.07 -0.72 19.23
C THR A 313 -14.95 -0.42 17.75
N ALA A 314 -15.92 0.31 17.21
CA ALA A 314 -15.90 0.78 15.84
C ALA A 314 -16.01 2.31 15.81
N SER A 315 -15.34 2.96 14.86
CA SER A 315 -15.48 4.40 14.60
C SER A 315 -15.33 4.70 13.10
N PHE A 316 -15.94 5.79 12.63
CA PHE A 316 -15.73 6.23 11.24
C PHE A 316 -14.29 6.72 11.07
N ALA A 317 -13.56 6.11 10.14
CA ALA A 317 -12.15 6.49 9.90
C ALA A 317 -12.06 7.86 9.20
N ASP A 318 -13.04 8.16 8.34
CA ASP A 318 -13.10 9.38 7.53
C ASP A 318 -14.07 10.43 8.14
N GLY A 319 -14.35 10.31 9.45
CA GLY A 319 -15.21 11.23 10.21
C GLY A 319 -16.71 10.94 10.12
N SER A 320 -17.28 10.86 8.92
CA SER A 320 -18.70 10.54 8.71
C SER A 320 -18.93 9.76 7.42
N CYS A 321 -19.99 8.95 7.39
CA CYS A 321 -20.42 8.23 6.19
C CYS A 321 -21.79 8.72 5.71
N SER A 322 -22.04 8.56 4.40
CA SER A 322 -23.29 8.93 3.74
C SER A 322 -23.93 7.72 3.06
N PRO A 323 -25.27 7.61 3.03
CA PRO A 323 -25.95 6.54 2.29
C PRO A 323 -25.54 6.50 0.81
N GLY A 324 -25.41 5.29 0.24
CA GLY A 324 -25.00 5.09 -1.14
C GLY A 324 -23.50 5.30 -1.43
N GLN A 325 -22.68 5.62 -0.43
CA GLN A 325 -21.24 5.84 -0.57
C GLN A 325 -20.42 4.75 0.13
N PRO A 326 -19.16 4.52 -0.29
CA PRO A 326 -18.23 3.70 0.47
C PRO A 326 -17.95 4.37 1.84
N CYS A 327 -17.91 3.54 2.88
CA CYS A 327 -17.71 3.95 4.26
C CYS A 327 -16.51 3.20 4.84
N SER A 328 -15.49 3.95 5.28
CA SER A 328 -14.34 3.40 5.99
C SER A 328 -14.59 3.41 7.50
N VAL A 329 -14.50 2.25 8.12
CA VAL A 329 -14.67 2.05 9.56
C VAL A 329 -13.37 1.51 10.15
N ARG A 330 -12.87 2.19 11.18
CA ARG A 330 -11.80 1.70 12.03
C ARG A 330 -12.40 0.78 13.08
N VAL A 331 -11.85 -0.42 13.19
CA VAL A 331 -12.24 -1.43 14.17
C VAL A 331 -11.06 -1.65 15.12
N ASP A 332 -11.30 -1.45 16.41
CA ASP A 332 -10.35 -1.70 17.49
C ASP A 332 -10.88 -2.85 18.35
N ILE A 333 -10.12 -3.94 18.43
CA ILE A 333 -10.48 -5.17 19.16
C ILE A 333 -9.49 -5.35 20.30
N ARG A 334 -10.00 -5.42 21.53
CA ARG A 334 -9.20 -5.74 22.71
C ARG A 334 -9.28 -7.23 23.00
N LEU A 335 -8.13 -7.83 23.29
CA LEU A 335 -7.98 -9.25 23.56
C LEU A 335 -7.62 -9.47 25.03
N ASP A 336 -7.99 -10.63 25.56
CA ASP A 336 -7.49 -11.09 26.86
C ASP A 336 -6.00 -11.45 26.73
N PRO A 337 -5.08 -10.75 27.41
CA PRO A 337 -3.64 -11.03 27.31
C PRO A 337 -3.25 -12.41 27.83
N ALA A 338 -4.09 -13.07 28.64
CA ALA A 338 -3.83 -14.41 29.13
C ALA A 338 -4.16 -15.51 28.11
N ALA A 339 -4.96 -15.21 27.09
CA ALA A 339 -5.38 -16.17 26.09
C ALA A 339 -4.51 -16.08 24.82
N PRO A 340 -3.93 -17.20 24.34
CA PRO A 340 -3.24 -17.20 23.06
C PRO A 340 -4.25 -17.06 21.92
N VAL A 341 -4.14 -15.97 21.17
CA VAL A 341 -4.89 -15.73 19.94
C VAL A 341 -3.87 -15.54 18.82
N ASP A 342 -4.00 -16.30 17.74
CA ASP A 342 -3.08 -16.22 16.58
C ASP A 342 -3.60 -15.26 15.50
N ALA A 343 -4.91 -15.12 15.39
CA ALA A 343 -5.57 -14.21 14.47
C ALA A 343 -6.97 -13.84 14.98
N VAL A 344 -7.45 -12.68 14.56
CA VAL A 344 -8.82 -12.20 14.79
C VAL A 344 -9.46 -11.96 13.45
N THR A 345 -10.70 -12.45 13.29
CA THR A 345 -11.50 -12.25 12.08
C THR A 345 -12.76 -11.49 12.42
N TRP A 346 -13.05 -10.45 11.66
CA TRP A 346 -14.27 -9.65 11.80
C TRP A 346 -14.80 -9.20 10.45
N ARG A 347 -16.03 -8.72 10.44
CA ARG A 347 -16.67 -8.10 9.27
C ARG A 347 -17.50 -6.89 9.71
N LEU A 348 -17.93 -6.10 8.73
CA LEU A 348 -18.86 -5.00 8.95
C LEU A 348 -20.26 -5.43 8.50
N ASP A 349 -21.23 -5.43 9.40
CA ASP A 349 -22.63 -5.68 9.08
C ASP A 349 -23.37 -4.34 9.00
N VAL A 350 -24.11 -4.15 7.89
CA VAL A 350 -24.90 -2.94 7.63
C VAL A 350 -26.37 -3.24 7.88
N TYR A 351 -26.98 -2.48 8.79
CA TYR A 351 -28.35 -2.65 9.22
C TYR A 351 -29.21 -1.55 8.61
N ASN A 352 -30.28 -1.95 7.92
CA ASN A 352 -31.35 -1.03 7.56
C ASN A 352 -32.33 -0.95 8.73
N ARG A 353 -32.38 0.20 9.40
CA ARG A 353 -33.20 0.39 10.61
C ARG A 353 -34.69 0.49 10.33
N CYS A 354 -35.07 0.73 9.08
CA CYS A 354 -36.47 0.83 8.66
C CYS A 354 -37.03 -0.54 8.26
N SER A 355 -36.27 -1.35 7.52
CA SER A 355 -36.71 -2.69 7.09
C SER A 355 -36.31 -3.81 8.07
N GLY A 356 -35.33 -3.57 8.94
CA GLY A 356 -34.70 -4.60 9.78
C GLY A 356 -33.75 -5.53 9.00
N GLU A 357 -33.51 -5.24 7.71
CA GLU A 357 -32.60 -6.04 6.88
C GLU A 357 -31.15 -5.84 7.30
N VAL A 358 -30.37 -6.92 7.25
CA VAL A 358 -28.93 -6.91 7.58
C VAL A 358 -28.15 -7.41 6.39
N GLN A 359 -27.23 -6.58 5.91
CA GLN A 359 -26.29 -6.91 4.86
C GLN A 359 -24.91 -7.17 5.48
N ALA A 360 -24.49 -8.44 5.47
CA ALA A 360 -23.18 -8.83 5.97
C ALA A 360 -22.06 -8.44 5.00
N GLY A 361 -20.99 -7.86 5.53
CA GLY A 361 -19.78 -7.54 4.78
C GLY A 361 -18.84 -8.73 4.61
N GLY A 362 -17.72 -8.48 3.93
CA GLY A 362 -16.63 -9.46 3.80
C GLY A 362 -15.80 -9.57 5.07
N ASP A 363 -15.29 -10.78 5.34
CA ASP A 363 -14.42 -11.05 6.47
C ASP A 363 -13.02 -10.46 6.25
N VAL A 364 -12.49 -9.83 7.30
CA VAL A 364 -11.13 -9.31 7.41
C VAL A 364 -10.44 -10.08 8.52
N THR A 365 -9.30 -10.70 8.21
CA THR A 365 -8.50 -11.44 9.19
C THR A 365 -7.19 -10.73 9.42
N MET A 366 -6.88 -10.48 10.69
CA MET A 366 -5.63 -9.85 11.12
C MET A 366 -4.85 -10.81 12.02
N PRO A 367 -3.58 -11.12 11.70
CA PRO A 367 -2.74 -11.92 12.57
C PRO A 367 -2.38 -11.14 13.85
N THR A 368 -2.21 -11.87 14.94
CA THR A 368 -1.91 -11.32 16.26
C THR A 368 -0.62 -11.91 16.80
N GLU A 369 0.24 -11.05 17.35
CA GLU A 369 1.45 -11.50 18.04
C GLU A 369 1.06 -12.03 19.43
N PRO A 370 1.67 -13.13 19.91
CA PRO A 370 1.42 -13.64 21.26
C PRO A 370 1.66 -12.57 22.33
N GLY A 371 0.71 -12.39 23.25
CA GLY A 371 0.79 -11.44 24.37
C GLY A 371 0.35 -10.00 24.02
N ARG A 372 -0.18 -9.74 22.82
CA ARG A 372 -0.83 -8.46 22.49
C ARG A 372 -2.17 -8.31 23.20
N GLU A 373 -2.41 -7.11 23.74
CA GLU A 373 -3.70 -6.75 24.37
C GLU A 373 -4.77 -6.28 23.37
N GLY A 374 -4.43 -6.13 22.10
CA GLY A 374 -5.39 -5.69 21.09
C GLY A 374 -4.83 -5.58 19.68
N VAL A 375 -5.76 -5.40 18.76
CA VAL A 375 -5.57 -5.33 17.31
C VAL A 375 -6.46 -4.22 16.80
N TYR A 376 -6.00 -3.53 15.76
CA TYR A 376 -6.85 -2.60 15.04
C TYR A 376 -6.74 -2.84 13.53
N GLY A 377 -7.77 -2.47 12.79
CA GLY A 377 -7.77 -2.51 11.34
C GLY A 377 -8.77 -1.55 10.73
N LEU A 378 -8.55 -1.22 9.45
CA LEU A 378 -9.48 -0.46 8.65
C LEU A 378 -10.29 -1.44 7.80
N SER A 379 -11.61 -1.30 7.83
CA SER A 379 -12.53 -2.07 7.02
C SER A 379 -13.40 -1.12 6.22
N ARG A 380 -13.74 -1.51 4.98
CA ARG A 380 -14.58 -0.72 4.09
C ARG A 380 -15.86 -1.49 3.79
N THR A 381 -16.97 -0.79 3.74
CA THR A 381 -18.26 -1.33 3.29
C THR A 381 -18.99 -0.29 2.44
N THR A 382 -19.81 -0.72 1.50
CA THR A 382 -20.66 0.18 0.72
C THR A 382 -22.02 0.27 1.41
N LEU A 383 -22.42 1.48 1.76
CA LEU A 383 -23.73 1.69 2.37
C LEU A 383 -24.82 1.65 1.29
N PRO A 384 -25.90 0.87 1.47
CA PRO A 384 -27.04 0.93 0.57
C PRO A 384 -27.66 2.33 0.62
N THR A 385 -28.51 2.64 -0.34
CA THR A 385 -29.36 3.83 -0.26
C THR A 385 -30.45 3.56 0.78
N GLY A 386 -30.52 4.40 1.81
CA GLY A 386 -31.50 4.25 2.88
C GLY A 386 -31.55 5.47 3.78
N PRO A 387 -32.71 5.80 4.36
CA PRO A 387 -32.86 6.97 5.21
C PRO A 387 -32.31 6.77 6.62
N ALA A 388 -32.23 5.52 7.09
CA ALA A 388 -31.75 5.16 8.42
C ALA A 388 -30.94 3.87 8.38
N LEU A 389 -29.62 3.99 8.40
CA LEU A 389 -28.68 2.88 8.40
C LEU A 389 -27.90 2.83 9.72
N ALA A 390 -27.33 1.68 10.01
CA ALA A 390 -26.26 1.56 10.99
C ALA A 390 -25.20 0.57 10.52
N VAL A 391 -23.98 0.74 11.02
CA VAL A 391 -22.88 -0.19 10.76
C VAL A 391 -22.36 -0.71 12.10
N ALA A 392 -22.16 -2.01 12.22
CA ALA A 392 -21.50 -2.59 13.38
C ALA A 392 -20.39 -3.54 12.94
N ALA A 393 -19.28 -3.54 13.66
CA ALA A 393 -18.24 -4.54 13.48
C ALA A 393 -18.62 -5.79 14.28
N VAL A 394 -18.61 -6.96 13.64
CA VAL A 394 -18.91 -8.24 14.27
C VAL A 394 -17.72 -9.17 14.08
N THR A 395 -17.22 -9.74 15.16
CA THR A 395 -16.12 -10.71 15.13
C THR A 395 -16.66 -12.12 14.90
N ASN A 396 -15.96 -12.91 14.08
CA ASN A 396 -16.31 -14.31 13.79
C ASN A 396 -15.35 -15.27 14.51
N ALA A 397 -14.11 -14.86 14.73
CA ALA A 397 -13.08 -15.66 15.41
C ALA A 397 -12.15 -14.75 16.24
N PRO A 398 -11.66 -15.21 17.42
CA PRO A 398 -11.88 -16.53 18.02
C PRO A 398 -13.26 -16.69 18.71
N ALA A 399 -13.98 -15.60 18.92
CA ALA A 399 -15.31 -15.59 19.52
C ALA A 399 -16.20 -14.54 18.84
N VAL A 400 -17.51 -14.65 19.01
CA VAL A 400 -18.48 -13.74 18.42
C VAL A 400 -18.82 -12.61 19.39
N ALA A 401 -18.37 -11.41 19.07
CA ALA A 401 -18.65 -10.17 19.76
C ALA A 401 -18.95 -9.06 18.73
N ALA A 402 -19.65 -8.00 19.13
CA ALA A 402 -19.99 -6.89 18.26
C ALA A 402 -19.69 -5.54 18.90
N SER A 403 -19.36 -4.56 18.06
CA SER A 403 -19.27 -3.16 18.48
C SER A 403 -20.66 -2.57 18.72
N GLU A 404 -20.68 -1.41 19.37
CA GLU A 404 -21.87 -0.54 19.31
C GLU A 404 -22.15 -0.12 17.85
N PRO A 405 -23.42 0.01 17.45
CA PRO A 405 -23.78 0.45 16.11
C PRO A 405 -23.43 1.92 15.86
N LEU A 406 -22.80 2.18 14.72
CA LEU A 406 -22.56 3.52 14.19
C LEU A 406 -23.72 3.93 13.30
N TYR A 407 -24.46 4.97 13.67
CA TYR A 407 -25.65 5.40 12.94
C TYR A 407 -25.32 6.30 11.74
N VAL A 408 -26.02 6.09 10.62
CA VAL A 408 -25.91 6.86 9.38
C VAL A 408 -27.31 7.21 8.85
N PRO A 409 -27.76 8.48 8.92
CA PRO A 409 -27.12 9.60 9.63
C PRO A 409 -27.12 9.41 11.15
N ALA A 410 -26.27 10.16 11.86
CA ALA A 410 -26.05 9.99 13.31
C ALA A 410 -27.29 10.31 14.16
N GLU A 411 -28.14 11.24 13.72
CA GLU A 411 -29.30 11.73 14.48
C GLU A 411 -30.53 11.87 13.59
N ASN A 412 -31.72 11.80 14.20
CA ASN A 412 -33.02 12.15 13.60
C ASN A 412 -33.38 11.42 12.30
N ALA A 413 -32.92 10.18 12.13
CA ALA A 413 -33.31 9.36 11.01
C ALA A 413 -34.77 8.88 11.17
N ALA A 414 -35.59 9.15 10.17
CA ALA A 414 -36.99 8.73 10.10
C ALA A 414 -37.20 7.72 8.97
N CYS A 415 -38.16 6.83 9.19
CA CYS A 415 -38.76 5.93 8.21
C CYS A 415 -40.12 6.51 7.81
#